data_AF-A0A2X1PU49-F1
#
_entry.id   AF-A0A2X1PU49-F1
#
_cell.length_a   1.000
_cell.length_b   1.000
_cell.length_c   1.000
_cell.angle_alpha   90.00
_cell.angle_beta   90.00
_cell.angle_gamma   90.00
#
_symmetry.space_group_name_H-M   'P 1'
#
loop_
_entity.id
_entity.type
_entity.pdbx_description
1 polymer ?
#
loop_
_entity_poly.entity_id
_entity_poly.type
_entity_poly.pdbx_seq_one_letter_code
_entity_poly.pdbx_strand_id
1 'polypeptide(L)'
;MKVNRLAALWQALPEELRLSPHRYLATNSPQGPWWLLGWCERVPEADEVLPAPLPPYRVLTGLVDRFGRTQTFHREAAGEFSGEITGVTDGAGRHFRLVLTTQAQRAEEARQQAISGGTEPSAFPDTPAGLHRYAGTTASVCLPCGLTHDPEYPENLPAAPLVRYGWTPRGRNWRWCMTVVANRWRSFTYDDKYRGRMVAHRHTGRPEIRYRYDSDGRVTEQLNPQA
;
A
#
# COMPACT_ATOMS: atom_id res chain seq x y z
N MET A 1 -9.07 36.23 18.48
CA MET A 1 -8.41 36.23 17.15
C MET A 1 -8.47 34.81 16.59
N LYS A 2 -9.17 34.55 15.49
CA LYS A 2 -9.24 33.20 14.89
C LYS A 2 -7.89 32.87 14.27
N VAL A 3 -7.14 31.94 14.87
CA VAL A 3 -5.90 31.43 14.26
C VAL A 3 -6.26 30.75 12.94
N ASN A 4 -5.65 31.21 11.85
CA ASN A 4 -5.85 30.62 10.54
C ASN A 4 -5.37 29.15 10.57
N ARG A 5 -6.22 28.19 10.14
CA ARG A 5 -5.88 26.76 10.13
C ARG A 5 -4.60 26.46 9.34
N LEU A 6 -4.29 27.25 8.31
CA LEU A 6 -3.04 27.14 7.55
C LEU A 6 -1.83 27.60 8.36
N ALA A 7 -1.97 28.63 9.20
CA ALA A 7 -0.88 29.09 10.07
C ALA A 7 -0.54 28.05 11.15
N ALA A 8 -1.55 27.42 11.74
CA ALA A 8 -1.35 26.33 12.69
C ALA A 8 -0.69 25.10 12.04
N LEU A 9 -1.10 24.76 10.81
CA LEU A 9 -0.45 23.70 10.03
C LEU A 9 1.01 24.03 9.73
N TRP A 10 1.29 25.25 9.25
CA TRP A 10 2.65 25.68 8.90
C TRP A 10 3.60 25.60 10.09
N GLN A 11 3.18 26.02 11.29
CA GLN A 11 4.01 25.95 12.49
C GLN A 11 4.25 24.52 13.02
N ALA A 12 3.37 23.57 12.68
CA ALA A 12 3.52 22.18 13.10
C ALA A 12 4.48 21.37 12.20
N LEU A 13 4.90 21.93 11.05
CA LEU A 13 5.81 21.26 10.13
C LEU A 13 7.25 21.28 10.62
N PRO A 14 8.00 20.16 10.50
CA PRO A 14 9.44 20.15 10.65
C PRO A 14 10.10 21.25 9.81
N GLU A 15 11.12 21.91 10.37
CA GLU A 15 11.79 23.04 9.74
C GLU A 15 12.36 22.71 8.36
N GLU A 16 13.00 21.54 8.23
CA GLU A 16 13.54 21.05 6.94
C GLU A 16 12.48 21.02 5.83
N LEU A 17 11.23 20.69 6.17
CA LEU A 17 10.12 20.67 5.22
C LEU A 17 9.58 22.06 4.90
N ARG A 18 9.56 22.96 5.89
CA ARG A 18 9.13 24.37 5.67
C ARG A 18 10.10 25.13 4.78
N LEU A 19 11.39 24.86 4.91
CA LEU A 19 12.46 25.59 4.24
C LEU A 19 12.86 24.99 2.89
N SER A 20 12.43 23.76 2.57
CA SER A 20 12.81 23.09 1.34
C SER A 20 12.09 23.68 0.11
N PRO A 21 12.82 24.21 -0.89
CA PRO A 21 12.22 24.74 -2.12
C PRO A 21 11.72 23.66 -3.09
N HIS A 22 12.03 22.39 -2.83
CA HIS A 22 11.78 21.28 -3.75
C HIS A 22 10.76 20.26 -3.24
N ARG A 23 10.19 20.48 -2.05
CA ARG A 23 9.21 19.59 -1.42
C ARG A 23 7.88 20.32 -1.28
N TYR A 24 6.82 19.64 -1.70
CA TYR A 24 5.45 20.12 -1.59
C TYR A 24 4.70 19.26 -0.58
N LEU A 25 3.85 19.91 0.19
CA LEU A 25 3.01 19.26 1.18
C LEU A 25 1.57 19.20 0.67
N ALA A 26 0.97 18.02 0.69
CA ALA A 26 -0.47 17.89 0.62
C ALA A 26 -0.99 17.37 1.96
N THR A 27 -2.12 17.89 2.44
CA THR A 27 -2.81 17.35 3.61
C THR A 27 -4.28 17.78 3.64
N ASN A 28 -5.14 16.93 4.19
CA ASN A 28 -6.52 17.26 4.55
C ASN A 28 -6.70 17.52 6.05
N SER A 29 -5.63 17.40 6.86
CA SER A 29 -5.65 17.47 8.32
C SER A 29 -4.40 18.13 8.90
N PRO A 30 -4.53 19.07 9.85
CA PRO A 30 -3.39 19.62 10.58
C PRO A 30 -2.74 18.63 11.57
N GLN A 31 -3.27 17.40 11.68
CA GLN A 31 -2.67 16.36 12.51
C GLN A 31 -1.89 15.32 11.70
N GLY A 32 -2.05 15.31 10.38
CA GLY A 32 -1.48 14.30 9.49
C GLY A 32 -2.48 13.18 9.16
N PRO A 33 -2.06 12.23 8.29
CA PRO A 33 -0.76 12.20 7.62
C PRO A 33 -0.62 13.35 6.60
N TRP A 34 0.59 13.88 6.47
CA TRP A 34 0.93 14.86 5.45
C TRP A 34 1.76 14.17 4.36
N TRP A 35 1.32 14.30 3.12
CA TRP A 35 1.95 13.71 1.95
C TRP A 35 3.06 14.62 1.45
N LEU A 36 4.27 14.06 1.35
CA LEU A 36 5.45 14.75 0.82
C LEU A 36 5.61 14.43 -0.66
N LEU A 37 5.51 15.48 -1.47
CA LEU A 37 5.68 15.41 -2.92
C LEU A 37 7.02 16.04 -3.30
N GLY A 38 7.85 15.30 -4.03
CA GLY A 38 9.19 15.73 -4.42
C GLY A 38 9.60 15.17 -5.77
N TRP A 39 10.90 15.20 -6.05
CA TRP A 39 11.48 14.63 -7.26
C TRP A 39 11.77 13.13 -7.08
N CYS A 40 11.56 12.33 -8.12
CA CYS A 40 11.79 10.89 -8.13
C CYS A 40 13.28 10.54 -8.19
N GLU A 41 14.06 11.34 -8.92
CA GLU A 41 15.34 10.87 -9.49
C GLU A 41 16.56 11.42 -8.76
N ARG A 42 16.42 12.55 -8.06
CA ARG A 42 17.49 13.22 -7.29
C ARG A 42 16.89 14.44 -6.59
N VAL A 43 17.33 14.73 -5.36
CA VAL A 43 17.16 16.05 -4.76
C VAL A 43 18.37 16.88 -5.20
N PRO A 44 18.19 17.95 -5.97
CA PRO A 44 19.30 18.81 -6.36
C PRO A 44 19.87 19.56 -5.15
N GLU A 45 21.19 19.74 -5.10
CA GLU A 45 21.84 20.55 -4.08
C GLU A 45 21.60 22.05 -4.32
N ALA A 46 21.75 22.88 -3.28
CA ALA A 46 21.36 24.30 -3.33
C ALA A 46 22.14 25.12 -4.38
N ASP A 47 23.32 24.65 -4.78
CA ASP A 47 24.21 25.24 -5.78
C ASP A 47 24.14 24.53 -7.14
N GLU A 48 23.33 23.48 -7.26
CA GLU A 48 23.23 22.69 -8.48
C GLU A 48 22.36 23.38 -9.53
N VAL A 49 22.97 23.72 -10.67
CA VAL A 49 22.24 24.19 -11.85
C VAL A 49 21.46 23.01 -12.44
N LEU A 50 20.14 23.02 -12.23
CA LEU A 50 19.24 21.96 -12.69
C LEU A 50 19.34 21.81 -14.22
N PRO A 51 19.64 20.60 -14.76
CA PRO A 51 19.44 20.38 -16.18
C PRO A 51 17.95 20.55 -16.50
N ALA A 52 17.64 21.40 -17.46
CA ALA A 52 16.28 21.53 -17.99
C ALA A 52 15.98 20.37 -18.96
N PRO A 53 14.74 19.85 -19.01
CA PRO A 53 13.58 20.20 -18.21
C PRO A 53 13.35 19.26 -17.02
N LEU A 54 12.95 19.86 -15.91
CA LEU A 54 12.42 19.15 -14.76
C LEU A 54 11.20 18.29 -15.12
N PRO A 55 11.00 17.12 -14.47
CA PRO A 55 9.82 16.29 -14.69
C PRO A 55 8.50 17.08 -14.57
N PRO A 56 7.49 16.81 -15.44
CA PRO A 56 6.25 17.57 -15.47
C PRO A 56 5.38 17.39 -14.21
N TYR A 57 5.72 16.43 -13.34
CA TYR A 57 5.00 16.17 -12.09
C TYR A 57 5.96 15.89 -10.94
N ARG A 58 5.48 16.15 -9.72
CA ARG A 58 6.11 15.66 -8.48
C ARG A 58 5.53 14.31 -8.12
N VAL A 59 6.33 13.48 -7.48
CA VAL A 59 5.92 12.15 -7.01
C VAL A 59 5.83 12.12 -5.50
N LEU A 60 5.06 11.17 -4.96
CA LEU A 60 5.03 10.92 -3.53
C LEU A 60 6.36 10.30 -3.08
N THR A 61 7.10 11.02 -2.25
CA THR A 61 8.41 10.64 -1.71
C THR A 61 8.36 10.26 -0.24
N GLY A 62 7.26 10.56 0.46
CA GLY A 62 7.12 10.16 1.84
C GLY A 62 5.85 10.66 2.53
N LEU A 63 5.76 10.33 3.81
CA LEU A 63 4.73 10.79 4.74
C LEU A 63 5.38 11.35 5.99
N VAL A 64 4.72 12.32 6.60
CA VAL A 64 5.07 12.82 7.93
C VAL A 64 3.80 13.13 8.72
N ASP A 65 3.84 13.01 10.04
CA ASP A 65 2.77 13.46 10.92
C ASP A 65 3.22 14.61 11.83
N ARG A 66 2.26 15.20 12.56
CA ARG A 66 2.56 16.31 13.49
C ARG A 66 3.48 15.93 14.66
N PHE A 67 3.71 14.64 14.89
CA PHE A 67 4.56 14.14 15.96
C PHE A 67 5.99 13.89 15.48
N GLY A 68 6.29 14.25 14.22
CA GLY A 68 7.61 14.07 13.62
C GLY A 68 7.88 12.63 13.16
N ARG A 69 6.87 11.75 13.12
CA ARG A 69 7.06 10.41 12.56
C ARG A 69 7.09 10.52 11.05
N THR A 70 8.13 9.96 10.45
CA THR A 70 8.37 10.03 9.01
C THR A 70 8.34 8.65 8.36
N GLN A 71 8.00 8.63 7.08
CA GLN A 71 8.25 7.52 6.17
C GLN A 71 8.81 8.08 4.88
N THR A 72 9.92 7.55 4.42
CA THR A 72 10.57 7.89 3.15
C THR A 72 10.35 6.73 2.19
N PHE A 73 9.86 7.02 0.99
CA PHE A 73 9.56 6.03 -0.03
C PHE A 73 10.70 5.94 -1.05
N HIS A 74 11.13 4.71 -1.30
CA HIS A 74 12.16 4.38 -2.27
C HIS A 74 11.52 3.73 -3.48
N ARG A 75 11.95 4.15 -4.67
CA ARG A 75 11.40 3.68 -5.93
C ARG A 75 12.40 2.85 -6.69
N GLU A 76 11.90 1.87 -7.42
CA GLU A 76 12.71 1.06 -8.31
C GLU A 76 13.26 1.92 -9.44
N ALA A 77 14.57 1.81 -9.69
CA ALA A 77 15.23 2.67 -10.67
C ALA A 77 15.03 2.19 -12.12
N ALA A 78 14.84 0.89 -12.32
CA ALA A 78 14.75 0.29 -13.64
C ALA A 78 13.97 -1.04 -13.63
N GLY A 79 13.57 -1.52 -14.82
CA GLY A 79 12.87 -2.80 -14.99
C GLY A 79 11.34 -2.68 -14.98
N GLU A 80 10.65 -3.81 -14.82
CA GLU A 80 9.18 -3.91 -14.94
C GLU A 80 8.44 -3.00 -13.95
N PHE A 81 9.04 -2.72 -12.80
CA PHE A 81 8.47 -1.87 -11.74
C PHE A 81 9.14 -0.49 -11.65
N SER A 82 9.86 -0.05 -12.68
CA SER A 82 10.55 1.25 -12.69
C SER A 82 9.61 2.39 -12.28
N GLY A 83 10.04 3.17 -11.30
CA GLY A 83 9.26 4.27 -10.73
C GLY A 83 8.22 3.86 -9.70
N GLU A 84 7.95 2.57 -9.45
CA GLU A 84 7.06 2.11 -8.37
C GLU A 84 7.77 2.10 -7.02
N ILE A 85 7.01 2.25 -5.92
CA ILE A 85 7.58 2.20 -4.56
C ILE A 85 7.91 0.75 -4.20
N THR A 86 9.19 0.45 -4.05
CA THR A 86 9.70 -0.89 -3.67
C THR A 86 10.38 -0.90 -2.30
N GLY A 87 10.54 0.26 -1.66
CA GLY A 87 11.08 0.33 -0.32
C GLY A 87 10.50 1.46 0.51
N VAL A 88 10.57 1.32 1.83
CA VAL A 88 10.19 2.35 2.79
C VAL A 88 11.24 2.41 3.90
N THR A 89 11.71 3.60 4.25
CA THR A 89 12.45 3.86 5.48
C THR A 89 11.56 4.60 6.46
N ASP A 90 11.42 4.13 7.69
CA ASP A 90 10.68 4.88 8.71
C ASP A 90 11.57 5.86 9.49
N GLY A 91 10.97 6.68 10.35
CA GLY A 91 11.68 7.66 11.17
C GLY A 91 12.63 7.08 12.21
N ALA A 92 12.64 5.76 12.42
CA ALA A 92 13.62 5.07 13.26
C ALA A 92 14.82 4.53 12.44
N GLY A 93 14.84 4.77 11.12
CA GLY A 93 15.89 4.29 10.22
C GLY A 93 15.71 2.83 9.79
N ARG A 94 14.57 2.19 10.09
CA ARG A 94 14.32 0.81 9.67
C ARG A 94 13.97 0.78 8.20
N HIS A 95 14.58 -0.14 7.44
CA HIS A 95 14.34 -0.28 6.01
C HIS A 95 13.43 -1.48 5.75
N PHE A 96 12.38 -1.24 4.99
CA PHE A 96 11.42 -2.24 4.56
C PHE A 96 11.50 -2.38 3.04
N ARG A 97 11.55 -3.63 2.56
CA ARG A 97 11.41 -3.96 1.14
C ARG A 97 9.99 -4.39 0.85
N LEU A 98 9.36 -3.76 -0.14
CA LEU A 98 8.07 -4.13 -0.70
C LEU A 98 8.31 -4.97 -1.95
N VAL A 99 7.73 -6.16 -1.99
CA VAL A 99 7.76 -7.00 -3.19
C VAL A 99 6.53 -6.66 -4.02
N LEU A 100 6.72 -6.23 -5.26
CA LEU A 100 5.62 -5.96 -6.18
C LEU A 100 5.37 -7.17 -7.06
N THR A 101 4.11 -7.42 -7.40
CA THR A 101 3.76 -8.40 -8.44
C THR A 101 2.75 -7.83 -9.40
N THR A 102 2.78 -8.38 -10.61
CA THR A 102 1.77 -8.13 -11.63
C THR A 102 0.58 -9.08 -11.46
N GLN A 103 -0.54 -8.70 -12.07
CA GLN A 103 -1.72 -9.56 -12.10
C GLN A 103 -1.45 -10.89 -12.81
N ALA A 104 -0.60 -10.89 -13.86
CA ALA A 104 -0.24 -12.09 -14.60
C ALA A 104 0.55 -13.08 -13.73
N GLN A 105 1.54 -12.59 -12.96
CA GLN A 105 2.29 -13.42 -12.00
C GLN A 105 1.35 -14.07 -10.97
N ARG A 106 0.40 -13.28 -10.42
CA ARG A 106 -0.58 -13.81 -9.45
C ARG A 106 -1.54 -14.84 -10.06
N ALA A 107 -1.97 -14.64 -11.31
CA ALA A 107 -2.82 -15.59 -12.00
C ALA A 107 -2.08 -16.92 -12.22
N GLU A 108 -0.81 -16.87 -12.63
CA GLU A 108 0.03 -18.05 -12.81
C GLU A 108 0.27 -18.79 -11.49
N GLU A 109 0.62 -18.09 -10.41
CA GLU A 109 0.76 -18.69 -9.08
C GLU A 109 -0.53 -19.40 -8.64
N ALA A 110 -1.70 -18.80 -8.89
CA ALA A 110 -2.99 -19.41 -8.58
C ALA A 110 -3.24 -20.68 -9.41
N ARG A 111 -2.85 -20.71 -10.69
CA ARG A 111 -2.92 -21.91 -11.53
C ARG A 111 -2.01 -23.02 -10.99
N GLN A 112 -0.76 -22.69 -10.68
CA GLN A 112 0.21 -23.65 -10.13
C GLN A 112 -0.28 -24.24 -8.79
N GLN A 113 -0.87 -23.41 -7.93
CA GLN A 113 -1.49 -23.86 -6.68
C GLN A 113 -2.69 -24.79 -6.93
N ALA A 114 -3.57 -24.47 -7.89
CA ALA A 114 -4.71 -25.30 -8.24
C ALA A 114 -4.27 -26.69 -8.78
N ILE A 115 -3.24 -26.71 -9.64
CA ILE A 115 -2.62 -27.93 -10.17
C ILE A 115 -2.04 -28.78 -9.03
N SER A 116 -1.31 -28.16 -8.11
CA SER A 116 -0.71 -28.87 -6.96
C SER A 116 -1.74 -29.37 -5.93
N GLY A 117 -2.90 -28.73 -5.85
CA GLY A 117 -3.97 -29.02 -4.90
C GLY A 117 -5.09 -29.91 -5.45
N GLY A 118 -4.98 -30.40 -6.69
CA GLY A 118 -5.98 -31.29 -7.31
C GLY A 118 -7.36 -30.64 -7.50
N THR A 119 -7.43 -29.31 -7.61
CA THR A 119 -8.68 -28.57 -7.76
C THR A 119 -8.76 -27.99 -9.18
N GLU A 120 -9.86 -28.23 -9.91
CA GLU A 120 -10.03 -27.76 -11.29
C GLU A 120 -9.80 -26.24 -11.41
N PRO A 121 -9.00 -25.76 -12.39
CA PRO A 121 -8.77 -24.34 -12.58
C PRO A 121 -10.09 -23.63 -12.95
N SER A 122 -10.36 -22.51 -12.28
CA SER A 122 -11.58 -21.75 -12.49
C SER A 122 -11.65 -21.22 -13.93
N ALA A 123 -12.74 -21.52 -14.65
CA ALA A 123 -12.96 -21.24 -16.08
C ALA A 123 -13.12 -19.75 -16.48
N PHE A 124 -12.66 -18.80 -15.66
CA PHE A 124 -12.81 -17.37 -15.96
C PHE A 124 -11.65 -16.85 -16.80
N PRO A 125 -11.90 -16.06 -17.87
CA PRO A 125 -10.84 -15.56 -18.72
C PRO A 125 -9.91 -14.62 -17.95
N ASP A 126 -8.61 -14.87 -18.12
CA ASP A 126 -7.49 -14.22 -17.43
C ASP A 126 -7.25 -12.75 -17.82
N THR A 127 -8.11 -12.17 -18.65
CA THR A 127 -7.94 -10.80 -19.14
C THR A 127 -9.27 -10.06 -19.13
N PRO A 128 -9.45 -9.03 -18.29
CA PRO A 128 -10.38 -7.98 -18.59
C PRO A 128 -9.74 -7.09 -19.66
N ALA A 129 -10.36 -7.03 -20.85
CA ALA A 129 -10.15 -5.93 -21.78
C ALA A 129 -10.40 -4.60 -21.03
N GLY A 130 -9.45 -3.67 -21.13
CA GLY A 130 -9.57 -2.33 -20.54
C GLY A 130 -9.10 -2.25 -19.09
N LEU A 131 -7.79 -2.11 -18.90
CA LEU A 131 -7.27 -1.48 -17.69
C LEU A 131 -7.58 0.03 -17.81
N HIS A 132 -8.57 0.52 -17.05
CA HIS A 132 -8.57 1.95 -16.72
C HIS A 132 -7.33 2.20 -15.86
N ARG A 133 -6.32 2.80 -16.49
CA ARG A 133 -5.19 3.47 -15.84
C ARG A 133 -5.75 4.38 -14.75
N TYR A 134 -5.69 3.98 -13.49
CA TYR A 134 -5.71 4.95 -12.41
C TYR A 134 -4.25 5.36 -12.21
N ALA A 135 -3.88 6.55 -12.70
CA ALA A 135 -2.55 7.15 -12.53
C ALA A 135 -1.34 6.33 -13.03
N GLY A 136 -1.45 5.64 -14.18
CA GLY A 136 -0.25 5.14 -14.89
C GLY A 136 0.44 3.92 -14.30
N THR A 137 0.05 3.43 -13.12
CA THR A 137 0.62 2.22 -12.54
C THR A 137 -0.16 1.00 -13.04
N THR A 138 0.52 0.09 -13.72
CA THR A 138 0.05 -1.29 -13.89
C THR A 138 -0.23 -1.78 -12.47
N ALA A 139 -1.44 -2.30 -12.17
CA ALA A 139 -1.90 -2.61 -10.82
C ALA A 139 -0.95 -3.57 -10.05
N SER A 140 0.14 -2.99 -9.56
CA SER A 140 1.23 -3.58 -8.81
C SER A 140 0.78 -3.49 -7.37
N VAL A 141 0.42 -4.64 -6.81
CA VAL A 141 -0.07 -4.66 -5.44
C VAL A 141 0.97 -5.28 -4.56
N CYS A 142 1.23 -4.63 -3.41
CA CYS A 142 2.24 -5.04 -2.46
C CYS A 142 2.02 -6.49 -2.01
N LEU A 143 2.98 -7.32 -2.38
CA LEU A 143 3.36 -8.57 -1.77
C LEU A 143 4.50 -8.27 -0.77
N PRO A 144 5.01 -9.28 -0.03
CA PRO A 144 5.34 -9.12 1.37
C PRO A 144 6.26 -7.94 1.72
N CYS A 145 5.99 -7.27 2.85
CA CYS A 145 6.93 -6.30 3.40
C CYS A 145 7.97 -7.03 4.27
N GLY A 146 9.23 -7.03 3.84
CA GLY A 146 10.34 -7.58 4.63
C GLY A 146 11.08 -6.46 5.35
N LEU A 147 11.45 -6.65 6.61
CA LEU A 147 12.39 -5.77 7.31
C LEU A 147 13.80 -6.19 6.89
N THR A 148 14.51 -5.30 6.20
CA THR A 148 15.84 -5.57 5.63
C THR A 148 16.97 -4.88 6.37
N HIS A 149 16.65 -3.88 7.20
CA HIS A 149 17.61 -3.22 8.07
C HIS A 149 16.88 -2.70 9.31
N ASP A 150 17.49 -2.90 10.48
CA ASP A 150 17.04 -2.35 11.75
C ASP A 150 18.27 -1.81 12.50
N PRO A 151 18.38 -0.49 12.75
CA PRO A 151 19.51 0.07 13.47
C PRO A 151 19.60 -0.38 14.93
N GLU A 152 18.46 -0.67 15.57
CA GLU A 152 18.40 -1.06 16.98
C GLU A 152 18.72 -2.55 17.15
N TYR A 153 18.29 -3.38 16.19
CA TYR A 153 18.48 -4.83 16.22
C TYR A 153 19.02 -5.41 14.89
N PRO A 154 20.25 -5.06 14.50
CA PRO A 154 20.79 -5.42 13.17
C PRO A 154 20.94 -6.93 12.95
N GLU A 155 21.19 -7.70 14.01
CA GLU A 155 21.37 -9.16 13.96
C GLU A 155 20.05 -9.94 14.09
N ASN A 156 18.92 -9.27 14.34
CA ASN A 156 17.63 -9.92 14.64
C ASN A 156 16.58 -9.63 13.56
N LEU A 157 16.99 -9.70 12.30
CA LEU A 157 16.08 -9.51 11.17
C LEU A 157 15.25 -10.77 10.92
N PRO A 158 13.93 -10.65 10.74
CA PRO A 158 13.08 -11.81 10.47
C PRO A 158 13.39 -12.39 9.08
N ALA A 159 13.66 -13.70 9.03
CA ALA A 159 13.90 -14.41 7.77
C ALA A 159 12.66 -14.45 6.85
N ALA A 160 11.47 -14.33 7.44
CA ALA A 160 10.21 -14.27 6.72
C ALA A 160 9.66 -12.83 6.71
N PRO A 161 8.92 -12.45 5.66
CA PRO A 161 8.38 -11.10 5.59
C PRO A 161 7.30 -10.85 6.66
N LEU A 162 7.23 -9.61 7.14
CA LEU A 162 6.38 -9.20 8.26
C LEU A 162 4.89 -9.33 7.98
N VAL A 163 4.46 -9.05 6.74
CA VAL A 163 3.07 -9.16 6.30
C VAL A 163 3.04 -9.83 4.93
N ARG A 164 2.09 -10.73 4.72
CA ARG A 164 1.77 -11.37 3.44
C ARG A 164 0.31 -11.11 3.08
N TYR A 165 0.04 -10.86 1.81
CA TYR A 165 -1.31 -10.71 1.28
C TYR A 165 -1.61 -11.87 0.34
N GLY A 166 -2.77 -12.48 0.51
CA GLY A 166 -3.34 -13.40 -0.46
C GLY A 166 -4.40 -12.70 -1.29
N TRP A 167 -4.44 -13.02 -2.58
CA TRP A 167 -5.38 -12.42 -3.52
C TRP A 167 -6.49 -13.39 -3.89
N THR A 168 -7.63 -12.85 -4.29
CA THR A 168 -8.64 -13.63 -5.00
C THR A 168 -8.09 -14.03 -6.37
N PRO A 169 -8.55 -15.14 -6.98
CA PRO A 169 -8.12 -15.53 -8.34
C PRO A 169 -8.32 -14.42 -9.38
N ARG A 170 -9.29 -13.52 -9.15
CA ARG A 170 -9.55 -12.34 -9.98
C ARG A 170 -8.52 -11.20 -9.81
N GLY A 171 -7.56 -11.33 -8.91
CA GLY A 171 -6.38 -10.46 -8.75
C GLY A 171 -6.63 -9.02 -8.30
N ARG A 172 -7.89 -8.61 -8.08
CA ARG A 172 -8.28 -7.23 -7.73
C ARG A 172 -8.64 -7.02 -6.25
N ASN A 173 -9.07 -8.08 -5.59
CA ASN A 173 -9.44 -8.04 -4.17
C ASN A 173 -8.51 -8.95 -3.37
N TRP A 174 -8.12 -8.47 -2.21
CA TRP A 174 -7.33 -9.17 -1.20
C TRP A 174 -8.23 -10.23 -0.55
N ARG A 175 -7.88 -11.50 -0.69
CA ARG A 175 -8.60 -12.63 -0.08
C ARG A 175 -8.25 -12.79 1.40
N TRP A 176 -7.00 -12.50 1.75
CA TRP A 176 -6.54 -12.50 3.13
C TRP A 176 -5.29 -11.65 3.30
N CYS A 177 -5.00 -11.26 4.54
CA CYS A 177 -3.70 -10.74 4.95
C CYS A 177 -3.24 -11.48 6.20
N MET A 178 -1.93 -11.68 6.34
CA MET A 178 -1.34 -12.35 7.50
C MET A 178 -0.09 -11.60 7.92
N THR A 179 0.03 -11.29 9.22
CA THR A 179 1.31 -10.87 9.79
C THR A 179 2.05 -12.08 10.34
N VAL A 180 3.30 -12.24 9.92
CA VAL A 180 4.16 -13.36 10.33
C VAL A 180 4.66 -13.17 11.77
N VAL A 181 4.77 -11.91 12.25
CA VAL A 181 5.23 -11.59 13.60
C VAL A 181 4.29 -12.09 14.69
N ALA A 182 2.98 -12.13 14.42
CA ALA A 182 1.98 -12.54 15.40
C ALA A 182 1.16 -13.78 14.98
N ASN A 183 1.50 -14.39 13.84
CA ASN A 183 0.68 -15.42 13.18
C ASN A 183 -0.82 -15.05 13.11
N ARG A 184 -1.11 -13.75 12.99
CA ARG A 184 -2.46 -13.20 12.91
C ARG A 184 -2.81 -13.00 11.46
N TRP A 185 -3.95 -13.53 11.06
CA TRP A 185 -4.51 -13.40 9.74
C TRP A 185 -5.92 -12.81 9.78
N ARG A 186 -6.30 -12.21 8.67
CA ARG A 186 -7.63 -11.72 8.40
C ARG A 186 -8.03 -12.17 7.00
N SER A 187 -9.19 -12.80 6.85
CA SER A 187 -9.71 -13.22 5.55
C SER A 187 -11.00 -12.50 5.19
N PHE A 188 -11.26 -12.46 3.90
CA PHE A 188 -12.34 -11.73 3.27
C PHE A 188 -12.94 -12.58 2.18
N THR A 189 -14.25 -12.67 2.23
CA THR A 189 -15.05 -13.39 1.26
C THR A 189 -15.80 -12.34 0.45
N TYR A 190 -15.73 -12.45 -0.87
CA TYR A 190 -16.39 -11.53 -1.78
C TYR A 190 -17.53 -12.23 -2.49
N ASP A 191 -18.54 -11.45 -2.86
CA ASP A 191 -19.65 -11.89 -3.69
C ASP A 191 -19.13 -12.28 -5.09
N ASP A 192 -19.61 -13.42 -5.60
CA ASP A 192 -19.20 -13.92 -6.91
C ASP A 192 -19.89 -13.20 -8.07
N LYS A 193 -21.08 -12.65 -7.84
CA LYS A 193 -21.87 -11.94 -8.84
C LYS A 193 -21.54 -10.45 -8.86
N TYR A 194 -21.38 -9.83 -7.69
CA TYR A 194 -21.17 -8.40 -7.55
C TYR A 194 -19.71 -8.08 -7.18
N ARG A 195 -18.92 -7.67 -8.18
CA ARG A 195 -17.51 -7.32 -7.99
C ARG A 195 -17.30 -6.31 -6.86
N GLY A 196 -16.32 -6.59 -5.99
CA GLY A 196 -15.91 -5.70 -4.91
C GLY A 196 -16.80 -5.77 -3.66
N ARG A 197 -17.95 -6.44 -3.72
CA ARG A 197 -18.85 -6.61 -2.57
C ARG A 197 -18.29 -7.66 -1.61
N MET A 198 -17.98 -7.25 -0.38
CA MET A 198 -17.45 -8.13 0.67
C MET A 198 -18.61 -8.73 1.47
N VAL A 199 -18.83 -10.04 1.37
CA VAL A 199 -19.95 -10.74 2.02
C VAL A 199 -19.60 -11.31 3.38
N ALA A 200 -18.31 -11.49 3.66
CA ALA A 200 -17.87 -11.92 4.98
C ALA A 200 -16.44 -11.49 5.28
N HIS A 201 -16.10 -11.41 6.55
CA HIS A 201 -14.72 -11.34 6.99
C HIS A 201 -14.48 -12.12 8.28
N ARG A 202 -13.23 -12.55 8.47
CA ARG A 202 -12.82 -13.31 9.66
C ARG A 202 -11.46 -12.81 10.15
N HIS A 203 -11.29 -12.80 11.46
CA HIS A 203 -10.02 -12.54 12.13
C HIS A 203 -9.59 -13.78 12.90
N THR A 204 -8.28 -14.02 13.05
CA THR A 204 -7.76 -15.11 13.89
C THR A 204 -8.42 -15.12 15.26
N GLY A 205 -8.87 -16.29 15.69
CA GLY A 205 -9.53 -16.49 16.99
C GLY A 205 -10.93 -15.91 17.13
N ARG A 206 -11.52 -15.33 16.06
CA ARG A 206 -12.90 -14.83 16.06
C ARG A 206 -13.75 -15.59 15.03
N PRO A 207 -15.06 -15.75 15.28
CA PRO A 207 -15.95 -16.33 14.30
C PRO A 207 -16.19 -15.34 13.15
N GLU A 208 -16.63 -15.87 12.01
CA GLU A 208 -16.81 -15.12 10.77
C GLU A 208 -18.02 -14.17 10.88
N ILE A 209 -17.82 -12.91 10.53
CA ILE A 209 -18.89 -11.91 10.43
C ILE A 209 -19.37 -11.87 8.99
N ARG A 210 -20.69 -11.94 8.77
CA ARG A 210 -21.30 -11.92 7.42
C ARG A 210 -22.16 -10.69 7.20
N TYR A 211 -22.28 -10.29 5.95
CA TYR A 211 -23.06 -9.13 5.52
C TYR A 211 -24.14 -9.54 4.54
N ARG A 212 -25.37 -9.04 4.74
CA ARG A 212 -26.43 -9.10 3.73
C ARG A 212 -26.61 -7.75 3.07
N TYR A 213 -27.02 -7.79 1.80
CA TYR A 213 -27.18 -6.61 0.96
C TYR A 213 -28.59 -6.58 0.38
N ASP A 214 -29.14 -5.38 0.19
CA ASP A 214 -30.33 -5.18 -0.63
C ASP A 214 -30.02 -5.20 -2.13
N SER A 215 -31.06 -4.96 -2.95
CA SER A 215 -30.95 -4.83 -4.41
C SER A 215 -30.09 -3.65 -4.85
N ASP A 216 -30.04 -2.58 -4.06
CA ASP A 216 -29.26 -1.37 -4.35
C ASP A 216 -27.78 -1.54 -3.97
N GLY A 217 -27.44 -2.65 -3.31
CA GLY A 217 -26.08 -2.95 -2.86
C GLY A 217 -25.68 -2.26 -1.56
N ARG A 218 -26.65 -1.79 -0.77
CA ARG A 218 -26.41 -1.31 0.60
C ARG A 218 -26.41 -2.49 1.58
N VAL A 219 -25.58 -2.41 2.61
CA VAL A 219 -25.57 -3.40 3.68
C VAL A 219 -26.84 -3.25 4.51
N THR A 220 -27.65 -4.30 4.60
CA THR A 220 -28.90 -4.32 5.38
C THR A 220 -28.76 -5.05 6.69
N GLU A 221 -27.79 -5.96 6.80
CA GLU A 221 -27.60 -6.76 8.02
C GLU A 221 -26.13 -7.15 8.19
N GLN A 222 -25.68 -7.15 9.44
CA GLN A 222 -24.40 -7.72 9.85
C GLN A 222 -24.65 -8.86 10.84
N LEU A 223 -24.37 -10.09 10.42
CA LEU A 223 -24.51 -11.29 11.22
C LEU A 223 -23.23 -11.53 12.02
N ASN A 224 -23.32 -11.36 13.35
CA ASN A 224 -22.23 -11.58 14.28
C ASN A 224 -22.49 -12.90 15.06
N PRO A 225 -21.63 -13.92 14.96
CA PRO A 225 -21.88 -15.22 15.59
C PRO A 225 -21.76 -15.24 17.13
N GLN A 226 -21.47 -14.11 17.76
CA GLN A 226 -21.36 -13.96 19.22
C GLN A 226 -22.35 -12.93 19.79
N ALA A 227 -23.34 -12.52 18.98
CA ALA A 227 -24.44 -11.68 19.43
C ALA A 227 -25.62 -12.54 19.90
#